data_AF-A0A7S3DQP2-F1
#
_entry.id   AF-A0A7S3DQP2-F1
#
_cell.length_a   1.000
_cell.length_b   1.000
_cell.length_c   1.000
_cell.angle_alpha   90.00
_cell.angle_beta   90.00
_cell.angle_gamma   90.00
#
_symmetry.space_group_name_H-M   'P 1'
#
loop_
_entity.id
_entity.type
_entity.pdbx_description
1 polymer ?
#
loop_
_entity_poly.entity_id
_entity_poly.type
_entity_poly.pdbx_seq_one_letter_code
_entity_poly.pdbx_strand_id
1 'polypeptide(L)'
;MLQYLYTDTATVGLENAVPLYNLAEMYFLEQLKSLCCKAVRQQLTRNTVAPLLQEAVDSQCWAIKDICLHYAVLHYVEVADTEGMSRLSQEILLEIIQAHATHMRRAAL
;
A
#
# COMPACT_ATOMS: atom_id res chain seq x y z
N MET A 1 -19.48 20.85 -15.62
CA MET A 1 -18.61 21.51 -14.62
C MET A 1 -19.35 21.67 -13.29
N LEU A 2 -19.86 20.58 -12.67
CA LEU A 2 -20.53 20.62 -11.35
C LEU A 2 -20.71 19.21 -10.74
N GLN A 3 -19.70 18.33 -10.86
CA GLN A 3 -19.70 17.03 -10.14
C GLN A 3 -18.58 16.92 -9.09
N TYR A 4 -17.80 17.98 -8.89
CA TYR A 4 -16.62 17.96 -8.01
C TYR A 4 -16.84 18.63 -6.65
N LEU A 5 -18.09 18.93 -6.26
CA LEU A 5 -18.38 19.76 -5.09
C LEU A 5 -19.01 19.01 -3.90
N TYR A 6 -19.28 17.70 -3.97
CA TYR A 6 -20.03 17.05 -2.88
C TYR A 6 -19.71 15.56 -2.64
N THR A 7 -18.46 15.14 -2.80
CA THR A 7 -18.02 13.84 -2.27
C THR A 7 -17.19 14.04 -1.01
N ASP A 8 -17.89 14.44 0.06
CA ASP A 8 -17.51 14.15 1.46
C ASP A 8 -17.40 12.62 1.72
N THR A 9 -17.75 11.82 0.71
CA THR A 9 -17.46 10.41 0.52
C THR A 9 -16.62 10.21 -0.74
N ALA A 10 -15.43 10.81 -0.82
CA ALA A 10 -14.44 10.32 -1.78
C ALA A 10 -14.13 8.88 -1.35
N THR A 11 -14.77 7.90 -1.97
CA THR A 11 -14.35 6.50 -1.86
C THR A 11 -12.93 6.45 -2.40
N VAL A 12 -11.95 6.58 -1.50
CA VAL A 12 -10.53 6.49 -1.84
C VAL A 12 -10.32 5.10 -2.39
N GLY A 13 -10.37 4.96 -3.71
CA GLY A 13 -10.01 3.73 -4.40
C GLY A 13 -8.53 3.48 -4.19
N LEU A 14 -8.15 2.21 -4.04
CA LEU A 14 -6.74 1.82 -3.85
C LEU A 14 -5.81 2.46 -4.89
N GLU A 15 -6.24 2.48 -6.15
CA GLU A 15 -5.51 3.09 -7.29
C GLU A 15 -5.23 4.59 -7.12
N ASN A 16 -6.06 5.31 -6.38
CA ASN A 16 -5.87 6.75 -6.15
C ASN A 16 -5.38 7.04 -4.73
N ALA A 17 -5.20 6.02 -3.89
CA ALA A 17 -4.87 6.19 -2.48
C ALA A 17 -3.49 6.82 -2.28
N VAL A 18 -2.50 6.40 -3.09
CA VAL A 18 -1.13 6.93 -3.06
C VAL A 18 -1.07 8.39 -3.51
N PRO A 19 -1.57 8.78 -4.71
CA PRO A 19 -1.55 10.18 -5.12
C PRO A 19 -2.39 11.07 -4.20
N LEU A 20 -3.54 10.60 -3.70
CA LEU A 20 -4.34 11.36 -2.73
C LEU A 20 -3.62 11.55 -1.40
N TYR A 21 -2.88 10.55 -0.92
CA TYR A 21 -2.07 10.68 0.29
C TYR A 21 -0.97 11.72 0.11
N ASN A 22 -0.26 11.70 -1.03
CA ASN A 22 0.79 12.68 -1.32
C ASN A 22 0.25 14.11 -1.43
N LEU A 23 -0.93 14.28 -2.03
CA LEU A 23 -1.63 15.57 -2.01
C LEU A 23 -2.00 15.96 -0.58
N ALA A 24 -2.57 15.05 0.21
CA ALA A 24 -2.92 15.31 1.60
C ALA A 24 -1.69 15.73 2.43
N GLU A 25 -0.52 15.14 2.15
CA GLU A 25 0.74 15.52 2.77
C GLU A 25 1.21 16.91 2.32
N MET A 26 1.13 17.22 1.03
CA MET A 26 1.47 18.54 0.49
C MET A 26 0.57 19.65 1.04
N TYR A 27 -0.72 19.38 1.24
CA TYR A 27 -1.70 20.32 1.79
C TYR A 27 -1.84 20.25 3.32
N PHE A 28 -1.02 19.44 4.01
CA PHE A 28 -1.07 19.24 5.47
C PHE A 28 -2.45 18.83 6.01
N LEU A 29 -3.21 18.03 5.23
CA LEU A 29 -4.53 17.53 5.57
C LEU A 29 -4.44 16.18 6.32
N GLU A 30 -4.20 16.22 7.63
CA GLU A 30 -4.05 15.00 8.44
C GLU A 30 -5.27 14.06 8.39
N GLN A 31 -6.48 14.61 8.35
CA GLN A 31 -7.72 13.81 8.27
C GLN A 31 -7.76 12.97 6.99
N LEU A 32 -7.34 13.56 5.85
CA LEU A 32 -7.29 12.88 4.57
C LEU A 32 -6.18 11.81 4.56
N LYS A 33 -5.02 12.09 5.16
CA LYS A 33 -3.96 11.07 5.36
C LYS A 33 -4.48 9.86 6.12
N SER A 34 -5.20 10.08 7.23
CA SER A 34 -5.80 8.99 8.01
C SER A 34 -6.86 8.22 7.23
N LEU A 35 -7.67 8.90 6.42
CA LEU A 35 -8.69 8.26 5.58
C LEU A 35 -8.04 7.37 4.52
N CYS A 36 -7.01 7.85 3.82
CA CYS A 36 -6.27 7.04 2.84
C CYS A 36 -5.69 5.78 3.47
N CYS A 37 -5.03 5.89 4.63
CA CYS A 37 -4.47 4.72 5.32
C CYS A 37 -5.55 3.71 5.75
N LYS A 38 -6.72 4.19 6.21
CA LYS A 38 -7.85 3.31 6.56
C LYS A 38 -8.44 2.63 5.33
N ALA A 39 -8.64 3.37 4.24
CA ALA A 39 -9.16 2.86 2.99
C ALA A 39 -8.26 1.77 2.41
N VAL A 40 -6.93 2.01 2.39
CA VAL A 40 -5.94 1.00 1.97
C VAL A 40 -6.09 -0.24 2.84
N ARG A 41 -6.07 -0.14 4.16
CA ARG A 41 -6.20 -1.32 5.06
C ARG A 41 -7.48 -2.12 4.83
N GLN A 42 -8.59 -1.47 4.52
CA GLN A 42 -9.88 -2.15 4.34
C GLN A 42 -10.05 -2.78 2.96
N GLN A 43 -9.47 -2.16 1.94
CA GLN A 43 -9.63 -2.61 0.55
C GLN A 43 -8.46 -3.51 0.08
N LEU A 44 -7.35 -3.56 0.83
CA LEU A 44 -6.18 -4.37 0.48
C LEU A 44 -6.56 -5.84 0.33
N THR A 45 -6.16 -6.44 -0.77
CA THR A 45 -6.33 -7.87 -1.05
C THR A 45 -5.05 -8.44 -1.64
N ARG A 46 -4.92 -9.77 -1.66
CA ARG A 46 -3.75 -10.46 -2.26
C ARG A 46 -3.47 -10.07 -3.71
N ASN A 47 -4.50 -9.66 -4.47
CA ASN A 47 -4.33 -9.25 -5.87
C ASN A 47 -3.96 -7.77 -6.00
N THR A 48 -4.41 -6.91 -5.07
CA THR A 48 -4.20 -5.46 -5.14
C THR A 48 -2.96 -4.99 -4.37
N VAL A 49 -2.44 -5.80 -3.44
CA VAL A 49 -1.26 -5.45 -2.64
C VAL A 49 0.00 -5.24 -3.48
N ALA A 50 0.22 -6.07 -4.50
CA ALA A 50 1.37 -5.98 -5.37
C ALA A 50 1.41 -4.64 -6.16
N PRO A 51 0.43 -4.33 -7.03
CA PRO A 51 0.47 -3.09 -7.80
C PRO A 51 0.47 -1.84 -6.90
N LEU A 52 -0.23 -1.88 -5.76
CA LEU A 52 -0.25 -0.76 -4.81
C LEU A 52 1.10 -0.54 -4.11
N LEU A 53 1.79 -1.62 -3.75
CA LEU A 53 3.12 -1.53 -3.15
C LEU A 53 4.12 -0.91 -4.13
N GLN A 54 4.03 -1.28 -5.42
CA GLN A 54 4.87 -0.68 -6.46
C GLN A 54 4.61 0.81 -6.59
N GLU A 55 3.35 1.22 -6.68
CA GLU A 55 2.99 2.62 -6.77
C GLU A 55 3.41 3.43 -5.52
N ALA A 56 3.30 2.83 -4.33
CA ALA A 56 3.73 3.45 -3.08
C ALA A 56 5.25 3.64 -3.02
N VAL A 57 6.03 2.70 -3.57
CA VAL A 57 7.50 2.82 -3.67
C VAL A 57 7.86 3.91 -4.69
N ASP A 58 7.26 3.89 -5.87
CA ASP A 58 7.50 4.86 -6.94
C ASP A 58 7.16 6.30 -6.49
N SER A 59 6.09 6.44 -5.70
CA SER A 59 5.63 7.73 -5.17
C SER A 59 6.23 8.07 -3.80
N GLN A 60 7.18 7.27 -3.29
CA GLN A 60 7.86 7.43 -2.00
C GLN A 60 6.91 7.58 -0.79
N CYS A 61 5.74 6.94 -0.84
CA CYS A 61 4.71 7.01 0.18
C CYS A 61 4.94 5.96 1.28
N TRP A 62 5.75 6.32 2.28
CA TRP A 62 6.18 5.40 3.34
C TRP A 62 5.03 4.79 4.16
N ALA A 63 3.98 5.56 4.44
CA ALA A 63 2.87 5.08 5.27
C ALA A 63 2.08 3.95 4.61
N ILE A 64 1.78 4.09 3.32
CA ILE A 64 1.07 3.06 2.54
C ILE A 64 1.98 1.87 2.29
N LYS A 65 3.26 2.12 1.96
CA LYS A 65 4.27 1.08 1.79
C LYS A 65 4.36 0.17 3.02
N ASP A 66 4.42 0.72 4.23
CA ASP A 66 4.51 -0.06 5.46
C ASP A 66 3.27 -0.95 5.68
N ILE A 67 2.07 -0.43 5.39
CA ILE A 67 0.83 -1.21 5.45
C ILE A 67 0.85 -2.36 4.44
N CYS A 68 1.27 -2.10 3.21
CA CYS A 68 1.37 -3.11 2.16
C CYS A 68 2.40 -4.19 2.50
N LEU A 69 3.58 -3.81 2.99
CA LEU A 69 4.63 -4.73 3.42
C LEU A 69 4.17 -5.61 4.58
N HIS A 70 3.50 -5.02 5.58
CA HIS A 70 2.96 -5.77 6.71
C HIS A 70 1.98 -6.86 6.24
N TYR A 71 1.05 -6.51 5.35
CA TYR A 71 0.12 -7.47 4.77
C TYR A 71 0.84 -8.53 3.91
N ALA A 72 1.83 -8.14 3.12
CA ALA A 72 2.62 -9.04 2.29
C ALA A 72 3.42 -10.04 3.13
N VAL A 73 3.94 -9.66 4.29
CA VAL A 73 4.63 -10.58 5.22
C VAL A 73 3.63 -11.53 5.89
N LEU A 74 2.47 -11.03 6.32
CA LEU A 74 1.45 -11.85 6.98
C LEU A 74 0.84 -12.90 6.05
N HIS A 75 0.57 -12.53 4.79
CA HIS A 75 -0.02 -13.39 3.78
C HIS A 75 0.99 -13.82 2.71
N TYR A 76 2.28 -13.92 3.05
CA TYR A 76 3.35 -14.16 2.08
C TYR A 76 3.10 -15.36 1.18
N VAL A 77 2.63 -16.48 1.74
CA VAL A 77 2.35 -17.72 0.97
C VAL A 77 1.26 -17.49 -0.09
N GLU A 78 0.23 -16.71 0.22
CA GLU A 78 -0.86 -16.42 -0.71
C GLU A 78 -0.49 -15.35 -1.74
N VAL A 79 0.30 -14.36 -1.34
CA VAL A 79 0.72 -13.27 -2.23
C VAL A 79 1.83 -13.74 -3.17
N ALA A 80 2.74 -14.61 -2.71
CA ALA A 80 3.83 -15.15 -3.53
C ALA A 80 3.34 -16.03 -4.68
N ASP A 81 2.16 -16.66 -4.54
CA ASP A 81 1.56 -17.48 -5.60
C ASP A 81 0.83 -16.64 -6.67
N THR A 82 0.63 -15.33 -6.44
CA THR A 82 -0.04 -14.48 -7.42
C THR A 82 0.91 -13.99 -8.52
N GLU A 83 0.42 -13.97 -9.77
CA GLU A 83 1.12 -13.35 -10.91
C GLU A 83 1.39 -11.85 -10.71
N GLY A 84 0.69 -11.19 -9.78
CA GLY A 84 0.98 -9.80 -9.43
C GLY A 84 2.38 -9.61 -8.85
N MET A 85 2.89 -10.62 -8.14
CA MET A 85 4.22 -10.59 -7.51
C MET A 85 5.33 -10.62 -8.56
N SER A 86 5.17 -11.38 -9.65
CA SER A 86 6.18 -11.49 -10.72
C SER A 86 6.29 -10.22 -11.58
N ARG A 87 5.28 -9.35 -11.53
CA ARG A 87 5.27 -8.05 -12.22
C ARG A 87 5.95 -6.94 -11.43
N LEU A 88 6.27 -7.18 -10.16
CA LEU A 88 6.95 -6.20 -9.32
C LEU A 88 8.41 -6.01 -9.74
N SER A 89 8.91 -4.79 -9.52
CA SER A 89 10.34 -4.50 -9.67
C SER A 89 11.20 -5.38 -8.76
N GLN A 90 12.38 -5.77 -9.27
CA GLN A 90 13.32 -6.65 -8.55
C GLN A 90 13.72 -6.09 -7.17
N GLU A 91 13.81 -4.76 -7.04
CA GLU A 91 14.08 -4.08 -5.78
C GLU A 91 13.00 -4.33 -4.72
N ILE A 92 11.72 -4.28 -5.12
CA ILE A 92 10.57 -4.48 -4.24
C ILE A 92 10.48 -5.94 -3.81
N LEU A 93 10.72 -6.87 -4.74
CA LEU A 93 10.79 -8.30 -4.43
C LEU A 93 11.87 -8.60 -3.38
N LEU A 94 13.07 -8.02 -3.54
CA LEU A 94 14.14 -8.15 -2.56
C LEU A 94 13.73 -7.56 -1.21
N GLU A 95 13.05 -6.41 -1.20
CA GLU A 95 12.57 -5.77 0.02
C GLU A 95 11.54 -6.65 0.77
N ILE A 96 10.57 -7.25 0.07
CA ILE A 96 9.60 -8.17 0.66
C ILE A 96 10.31 -9.41 1.23
N ILE A 97 11.24 -10.00 0.49
CA ILE A 97 12.00 -11.18 0.94
C ILE A 97 12.83 -10.85 2.19
N GLN A 98 13.49 -9.69 2.21
CA GLN A 98 14.25 -9.22 3.37
C GLN A 98 13.34 -8.93 4.58
N ALA A 99 12.18 -8.30 4.35
CA ALA A 99 11.19 -8.04 5.39
C ALA A 99 10.65 -9.34 6.00
N HIS A 100 10.35 -10.34 5.17
CA HIS A 100 9.90 -11.65 5.61
C HIS A 100 11.00 -12.43 6.36
N ALA A 101 12.24 -12.42 5.84
CA ALA A 101 13.38 -13.08 6.47
C ALA A 101 13.74 -12.46 7.83
N THR A 102 13.69 -11.12 7.95
CA THR A 102 13.93 -10.43 9.23
C THR A 102 12.81 -10.70 10.24
N HIS A 103 11.56 -10.78 9.79
CA HIS A 103 10.43 -11.15 10.64
C HIS A 103 10.58 -12.58 11.19
N MET A 104 10.93 -13.55 10.35
CA MET A 104 11.22 -14.93 10.80
C MET A 104 12.40 -15.00 11.77
N ARG A 105 13.46 -14.24 11.51
CA ARG A 105 14.67 -14.24 12.36
C ARG A 105 14.40 -13.67 13.76
N ARG A 106 13.44 -12.75 13.90
CA ARG A 106 12.97 -12.21 15.18
C ARG A 106 12.03 -13.14 15.94
N ALA A 107 11.24 -13.96 15.24
CA ALA A 107 10.35 -14.94 15.87
C ALA A 107 11.08 -16.19 16.42
N ALA A 108 12.36 -16.38 16.04
CA ALA A 108 13.19 -17.50 16.47
C ALA A 108 14.08 -17.22 17.70
N LEU A 109 13.96 -16.02 18.30
CA LEU A 109 14.63 -15.58 19.53
C LEU A 109 13.58 -15.40 20.65
#